data_AF-A0A1E7FIJ6-F1
#
_entry.id   AF-A0A1E7FIJ6-F1
#
_cell.length_a   1.000
_cell.length_b   1.000
_cell.length_c   1.000
_cell.angle_alpha   90.00
_cell.angle_beta   90.00
_cell.angle_gamma   90.00
#
_symmetry.space_group_name_H-M   'P 1'
#
loop_
_entity.id
_entity.type
_entity.pdbx_description
1 polymer ?
#
loop_
_entity_poly.entity_id
_entity_poly.type
_entity_poly.pdbx_seq_one_letter_code
_entity_poly.pdbx_strand_id
1 'polypeptide(L)'
;MVTDADGFPTSDFIKRGHHVKVSGEGSKTIVKNDILMGIWQQGAENGCIPSMINYAYNIGQPHLELPFLLEGAIRGHPFAVSLLLNRCYENSEMPCQLSSLCMYWNKMVKNWVGIEEERYVEFLEGAKEWKNYLYNICNICGEQESDLVTLKTCNGCKLTFYCSKECQTIHWEEGTHKNECNRLKILMKYHEPYANKIREQIMRGDDPKFIIPLQKLRNKLGLTRPRMEYEEYLDKKNLDDPRALLFPRNNGTVYVGSWTEMM
;
A
#
# COMPACT_ATOMS: atom_id res chain seq x y z
N MET A 1 0.09 -13.82 23.08
CA MET A 1 0.33 -13.74 21.62
C MET A 1 1.62 -12.97 21.43
N VAL A 2 2.58 -13.47 20.64
CA VAL A 2 3.83 -12.72 20.38
C VAL A 2 3.51 -11.66 19.34
N THR A 3 3.82 -10.41 19.61
CA THR A 3 3.58 -9.29 18.69
C THR A 3 4.88 -8.73 18.14
N ASP A 4 4.81 -8.02 17.02
CA ASP A 4 5.92 -7.19 16.55
C ASP A 4 5.98 -5.87 17.34
N ALA A 5 6.89 -4.98 16.91
CA ALA A 5 7.09 -3.68 17.54
C ALA A 5 5.88 -2.74 17.39
N ASP A 6 4.99 -2.95 16.42
CA ASP A 6 3.77 -2.17 16.22
C ASP A 6 2.54 -2.78 16.93
N GLY A 7 2.74 -3.87 17.68
CA GLY A 7 1.71 -4.57 18.44
C GLY A 7 0.87 -5.54 17.61
N PHE A 8 1.30 -5.90 16.40
CA PHE A 8 0.57 -6.83 15.54
C PHE A 8 0.96 -8.29 15.81
N PRO A 9 0.00 -9.24 15.79
CA PRO A 9 0.30 -10.66 15.97
C PRO A 9 1.33 -11.19 14.99
N THR A 10 2.30 -11.93 15.52
CA THR A 10 3.30 -12.66 14.72
C THR A 10 2.94 -14.14 14.64
N SER A 11 3.42 -14.82 13.60
CA SER A 11 3.25 -16.26 13.38
C SER A 11 4.55 -17.02 13.67
N ASP A 12 4.48 -18.35 13.79
CA ASP A 12 5.67 -19.18 13.92
C ASP A 12 6.58 -19.11 12.69
N PHE A 13 6.06 -18.69 11.53
CA PHE A 13 6.87 -18.41 10.34
C PHE A 13 7.88 -17.30 10.59
N ILE A 14 7.51 -16.25 11.36
CA ILE A 14 8.43 -15.17 11.80
C ILE A 14 9.60 -15.74 12.59
N LYS A 15 9.32 -16.55 13.60
CA LYS A 15 10.37 -17.18 14.41
C LYS A 15 11.28 -18.07 13.56
N ARG A 16 10.70 -18.90 12.69
CA ARG A 16 11.46 -19.79 11.78
C ARG A 16 12.36 -19.01 10.83
N GLY A 17 11.86 -17.96 10.22
CA GLY A 17 12.67 -17.15 9.30
C GLY A 17 13.77 -16.37 10.02
N HIS A 18 13.53 -15.87 11.23
CA HIS A 18 14.61 -15.31 12.06
C HIS A 18 15.67 -16.35 12.43
N HIS A 19 15.26 -17.56 12.81
CA HIS A 19 16.20 -18.65 13.10
C HIS A 19 17.10 -18.96 11.89
N VAL A 20 16.52 -19.08 10.69
CA VAL A 20 17.27 -19.31 9.44
C VAL A 20 18.21 -18.15 9.12
N LYS A 21 17.83 -16.89 9.41
CA LYS A 21 18.73 -15.73 9.25
C LYS A 21 19.97 -15.87 10.15
N VAL A 22 19.78 -16.26 11.42
CA VAL A 22 20.84 -16.37 12.44
C VAL A 22 21.71 -17.61 12.27
N SER A 23 21.15 -18.77 11.95
CA SER A 23 21.88 -20.06 11.88
C SER A 23 22.74 -20.25 10.64
N GLY A 24 22.90 -19.21 9.81
CA GLY A 24 23.40 -19.31 8.44
C GLY A 24 24.85 -18.87 8.23
N GLU A 25 25.70 -18.88 9.26
CA GLU A 25 27.14 -18.77 9.09
C GLU A 25 27.67 -20.06 8.42
N GLY A 26 27.61 -20.14 7.08
CA GLY A 26 28.26 -21.22 6.30
C GLY A 26 27.49 -21.86 5.14
N SER A 27 26.21 -21.52 4.89
CA SER A 27 25.45 -22.03 3.72
C SER A 27 25.60 -21.12 2.49
N LYS A 28 25.51 -21.68 1.27
CA LYS A 28 25.44 -20.90 0.02
C LYS A 28 24.26 -19.92 0.08
N THR A 29 24.54 -18.63 -0.03
CA THR A 29 23.60 -17.50 0.14
C THR A 29 22.29 -17.64 -0.65
N ILE A 30 22.34 -18.21 -1.86
CA ILE A 30 21.17 -18.36 -2.75
C ILE A 30 20.14 -19.32 -2.14
N VAL A 31 20.55 -20.52 -1.72
CA VAL A 31 19.65 -21.53 -1.12
C VAL A 31 18.99 -21.00 0.16
N LYS A 32 19.72 -20.18 0.93
CA LYS A 32 19.20 -19.53 2.14
C LYS A 32 18.09 -18.53 1.81
N ASN A 33 18.25 -17.77 0.74
CA ASN A 33 17.24 -16.79 0.31
C ASN A 33 15.98 -17.47 -0.19
N ASP A 34 16.09 -18.57 -0.95
CA ASP A 34 14.92 -19.32 -1.43
C ASP A 34 14.11 -19.91 -0.27
N ILE A 35 14.78 -20.47 0.74
CA ILE A 35 14.13 -21.01 1.95
C ILE A 35 13.43 -19.89 2.73
N LEU A 36 14.10 -18.73 2.92
CA LEU A 36 13.50 -17.59 3.60
C LEU A 36 12.27 -17.06 2.86
N MET A 37 12.35 -16.94 1.54
CA MET A 37 11.23 -16.52 0.70
C MET A 37 10.04 -17.47 0.83
N GLY A 38 10.27 -18.79 0.81
CA GLY A 38 9.22 -19.77 1.02
C GLY A 38 8.55 -19.68 2.40
N ILE A 39 9.33 -19.40 3.46
CA ILE A 39 8.79 -19.20 4.82
C ILE A 39 7.92 -17.95 4.88
N TRP A 40 8.38 -16.84 4.30
CA TRP A 40 7.63 -15.58 4.26
C TRP A 40 6.36 -15.68 3.43
N GLN A 41 6.42 -16.38 2.31
CA GLN A 41 5.26 -16.63 1.48
C GLN A 41 4.20 -17.42 2.25
N GLN A 42 4.55 -18.53 2.88
CA GLN A 42 3.60 -19.33 3.67
C GLN A 42 2.99 -18.53 4.82
N GLY A 43 3.80 -17.72 5.52
CA GLY A 43 3.28 -16.86 6.58
C GLY A 43 2.32 -15.79 6.03
N ALA A 44 2.60 -15.22 4.87
CA ALA A 44 1.74 -14.26 4.19
C ALA A 44 0.42 -14.91 3.74
N GLU A 45 0.47 -16.11 3.19
CA GLU A 45 -0.69 -16.91 2.78
C GLU A 45 -1.63 -17.21 3.96
N ASN A 46 -1.08 -17.39 5.17
CA ASN A 46 -1.82 -17.54 6.43
C ASN A 46 -2.17 -16.20 7.13
N GLY A 47 -2.07 -15.08 6.42
CA GLY A 47 -2.55 -13.79 6.94
C GLY A 47 -1.63 -13.04 7.88
N CYS A 48 -0.41 -13.53 8.12
CA CYS A 48 0.54 -12.88 9.01
C CYS A 48 1.13 -11.63 8.36
N ILE A 49 0.77 -10.45 8.86
CA ILE A 49 1.23 -9.16 8.30
C ILE A 49 2.76 -9.02 8.34
N PRO A 50 3.46 -9.34 9.44
CA PRO A 50 4.92 -9.37 9.43
C PRO A 50 5.52 -10.25 8.33
N SER A 51 4.88 -11.38 8.00
CA SER A 51 5.33 -12.26 6.90
C SER A 51 5.03 -11.65 5.54
N MET A 52 3.88 -11.00 5.36
CA MET A 52 3.57 -10.21 4.15
C MET A 52 4.62 -9.13 3.88
N ILE A 53 4.99 -8.39 4.92
CA ILE A 53 6.01 -7.34 4.87
C ILE A 53 7.36 -7.92 4.48
N ASN A 54 7.80 -8.99 5.16
CA ASN A 54 9.08 -9.64 4.85
C ASN A 54 9.07 -10.24 3.44
N TYR A 55 7.98 -10.86 3.02
CA TYR A 55 7.84 -11.41 1.67
C TYR A 55 7.98 -10.28 0.64
N ALA A 56 7.14 -9.25 0.73
CA ALA A 56 7.17 -8.09 -0.17
C ALA A 56 8.56 -7.45 -0.24
N TYR A 57 9.18 -7.17 0.92
CA TYR A 57 10.50 -6.54 0.95
C TYR A 57 11.58 -7.32 0.17
N ASN A 58 11.49 -8.65 0.15
CA ASN A 58 12.51 -9.51 -0.45
C ASN A 58 12.19 -9.97 -1.88
N ILE A 59 10.97 -9.77 -2.41
CA ILE A 59 10.64 -10.11 -3.81
C ILE A 59 11.41 -9.21 -4.79
N GLY A 60 11.59 -7.92 -4.46
CA GLY A 60 12.30 -6.96 -5.30
C GLY A 60 11.57 -6.58 -6.60
N GLN A 61 10.26 -6.81 -6.67
CA GLN A 61 9.42 -6.48 -7.83
C GLN A 61 8.17 -5.71 -7.39
N PRO A 62 8.14 -4.37 -7.51
CA PRO A 62 7.11 -3.53 -6.89
C PRO A 62 5.66 -3.93 -7.16
N HIS A 63 5.35 -4.41 -8.37
CA HIS A 63 3.99 -4.86 -8.74
C HIS A 63 3.54 -6.13 -7.99
N LEU A 64 4.49 -7.00 -7.61
CA LEU A 64 4.23 -8.17 -6.78
C LEU A 64 4.24 -7.83 -5.29
N GLU A 65 4.93 -6.76 -4.90
CA GLU A 65 4.97 -6.26 -3.52
C GLU A 65 3.66 -5.55 -3.14
N LEU A 66 3.12 -4.76 -4.07
CA LEU A 66 1.91 -3.95 -3.92
C LEU A 66 0.74 -4.68 -3.23
N PRO A 67 0.29 -5.87 -3.67
CA PRO A 67 -0.86 -6.52 -3.04
C PRO A 67 -0.63 -6.87 -1.57
N PHE A 68 0.58 -7.26 -1.17
CA PHE A 68 0.89 -7.63 0.21
C PHE A 68 1.06 -6.41 1.11
N LEU A 69 1.71 -5.37 0.61
CA LEU A 69 1.83 -4.11 1.33
C LEU A 69 0.47 -3.43 1.49
N LEU A 70 -0.38 -3.50 0.46
CA LEU A 70 -1.75 -3.01 0.53
C LEU A 70 -2.62 -3.81 1.51
N GLU A 71 -2.46 -5.14 1.59
CA GLU A 71 -3.10 -5.97 2.63
C GLU A 71 -2.68 -5.53 4.04
N GLY A 72 -1.37 -5.35 4.29
CA GLY A 72 -0.88 -4.85 5.57
C GLY A 72 -1.43 -3.45 5.90
N ALA A 73 -1.48 -2.57 4.90
CA ALA A 73 -2.00 -1.21 5.04
C ALA A 73 -3.50 -1.19 5.40
N ILE A 74 -4.36 -1.93 4.68
CA ILE A 74 -5.81 -1.97 4.98
C ILE A 74 -6.15 -2.65 6.30
N ARG A 75 -5.21 -3.46 6.84
CA ARG A 75 -5.30 -4.08 8.17
C ARG A 75 -4.76 -3.17 9.27
N GLY A 76 -4.26 -1.99 8.89
CA GLY A 76 -3.85 -0.95 9.82
C GLY A 76 -2.36 -0.88 10.11
N HIS A 77 -1.50 -1.67 9.46
CA HIS A 77 -0.09 -1.75 9.86
C HIS A 77 0.73 -0.54 9.36
N PRO A 78 1.34 0.28 10.24
CA PRO A 78 1.98 1.53 9.83
C PRO A 78 3.26 1.31 9.02
N PHE A 79 4.09 0.33 9.41
CA PHE A 79 5.27 -0.03 8.61
C PHE A 79 4.92 -0.56 7.21
N ALA A 80 3.81 -1.32 7.06
CA ALA A 80 3.34 -1.74 5.74
C ALA A 80 2.94 -0.53 4.88
N VAL A 81 2.32 0.49 5.47
CA VAL A 81 2.04 1.76 4.79
C VAL A 81 3.34 2.45 4.36
N SER A 82 4.32 2.58 5.26
CA SER A 82 5.60 3.22 4.92
C SER A 82 6.28 2.54 3.72
N LEU A 83 6.31 1.20 3.69
CA LEU A 83 6.84 0.45 2.55
C LEU A 83 5.98 0.61 1.30
N LEU A 84 4.64 0.63 1.43
CA LEU A 84 3.74 0.87 0.31
C LEU A 84 4.01 2.21 -0.37
N LEU A 85 4.23 3.28 0.42
CA LEU A 85 4.54 4.60 -0.12
C LEU A 85 5.90 4.57 -0.84
N ASN A 86 6.96 4.20 -0.12
CA ASN A 86 8.33 4.26 -0.61
C ASN A 86 8.60 3.34 -1.82
N ARG A 87 7.98 2.16 -1.87
CA ARG A 87 8.30 1.14 -2.88
C ARG A 87 7.32 1.11 -4.04
N CYS A 88 6.07 1.53 -3.82
CA CYS A 88 5.02 1.43 -4.83
C CYS A 88 4.50 2.78 -5.34
N TYR A 89 4.47 3.84 -4.52
CA TYR A 89 3.77 5.09 -4.89
C TYR A 89 4.68 6.31 -5.08
N GLU A 90 5.79 6.40 -4.34
CA GLU A 90 6.73 7.53 -4.35
C GLU A 90 7.98 7.26 -5.22
N ASN A 91 7.89 6.30 -6.15
CA ASN A 91 9.00 6.01 -7.04
C ASN A 91 9.23 7.18 -8.01
N SER A 92 10.41 7.79 -7.94
CA SER A 92 10.83 8.97 -8.72
C SER A 92 10.84 8.74 -10.23
N GLU A 93 10.81 7.49 -10.69
CA GLU A 93 10.76 7.12 -12.10
C GLU A 93 9.32 7.06 -12.65
N MET A 94 8.29 7.18 -11.81
CA MET A 94 6.90 7.15 -12.27
C MET A 94 6.50 8.51 -12.87
N PRO A 95 5.95 8.55 -14.10
CA PRO A 95 5.63 9.80 -14.81
C PRO A 95 4.48 10.60 -14.16
N CYS A 96 3.85 10.08 -13.11
CA CYS A 96 2.83 10.75 -12.32
C CYS A 96 2.77 10.09 -10.93
N GLN A 97 3.14 10.85 -9.90
CA GLN A 97 3.11 10.38 -8.52
C GLN A 97 1.67 10.06 -8.09
N LEU A 98 1.46 8.94 -7.40
CA LEU A 98 0.18 8.57 -6.78
C LEU A 98 -0.04 9.38 -5.49
N SER A 99 0.13 10.70 -5.60
CA SER A 99 0.21 11.64 -4.50
C SER A 99 -1.04 11.55 -3.62
N SER A 100 -2.22 11.46 -4.21
CA SER A 100 -3.48 11.44 -3.47
C SER A 100 -3.65 10.15 -2.67
N LEU A 101 -3.18 9.00 -3.19
CA LEU A 101 -3.11 7.76 -2.41
C LEU A 101 -2.12 7.89 -1.25
N CYS A 102 -0.95 8.48 -1.46
CA CYS A 102 -0.01 8.66 -0.37
C CYS A 102 -0.57 9.59 0.72
N MET A 103 -1.26 10.67 0.34
CA MET A 103 -1.94 11.56 1.30
C MET A 103 -2.98 10.81 2.14
N TYR A 104 -3.74 9.91 1.51
CA TYR A 104 -4.70 9.07 2.22
C TYR A 104 -4.01 8.20 3.28
N TRP A 105 -2.93 7.52 2.90
CA TRP A 105 -2.22 6.61 3.79
C TRP A 105 -1.44 7.32 4.89
N ASN A 106 -0.83 8.47 4.60
CA ASN A 106 -0.21 9.35 5.59
C ASN A 106 -1.22 9.79 6.65
N LYS A 107 -2.45 10.13 6.24
CA LYS A 107 -3.55 10.42 7.17
C LYS A 107 -3.88 9.21 8.05
N MET A 108 -3.93 8.01 7.48
CA MET A 108 -4.24 6.79 8.24
C MET A 108 -3.17 6.50 9.30
N VAL A 109 -1.88 6.55 8.94
CA VAL A 109 -0.77 6.33 9.89
C VAL A 109 -0.83 7.33 11.03
N LYS A 110 -0.97 8.63 10.72
CA LYS A 110 -1.12 9.69 11.73
C LYS A 110 -2.25 9.39 12.73
N ASN A 111 -3.37 8.83 12.26
CA ASN A 111 -4.50 8.48 13.11
C ASN A 111 -4.23 7.25 13.99
N TRP A 112 -3.35 6.34 13.58
CA TRP A 112 -3.08 5.09 14.31
C TRP A 112 -1.97 5.21 15.35
N VAL A 113 -0.87 5.88 15.02
CA VAL A 113 0.34 5.94 15.87
C VAL A 113 0.42 7.20 16.72
N GLY A 114 -0.42 8.21 16.43
CA GLY A 114 -0.26 9.55 17.00
C GLY A 114 0.99 10.25 16.44
N ILE A 115 1.21 11.51 16.82
CA ILE A 115 2.35 12.29 16.30
C ILE A 115 3.65 11.99 17.09
N GLU A 116 3.55 11.32 18.23
CA GLU A 116 4.62 11.20 19.23
C GLU A 116 5.33 9.83 19.26
N GLU A 117 4.95 8.89 18.38
CA GLU A 117 5.66 7.61 18.27
C GLU A 117 7.00 7.82 17.55
N GLU A 118 8.11 7.75 18.31
CA GLU A 118 9.48 8.05 17.86
C GLU A 118 9.85 7.37 16.54
N ARG A 119 9.43 6.11 16.34
CA ARG A 119 9.69 5.33 15.12
C ARG A 119 9.09 5.92 13.84
N TYR A 120 8.07 6.76 13.95
CA TYR A 120 7.36 7.34 12.81
C TYR A 120 7.47 8.86 12.75
N VAL A 121 8.24 9.51 13.62
CA VAL A 121 8.41 10.98 13.63
C VAL A 121 8.91 11.48 12.28
N GLU A 122 10.03 10.97 11.78
CA GLU A 122 10.61 11.38 10.48
C GLU A 122 9.61 11.16 9.32
N PHE A 123 8.93 10.02 9.33
CA PHE A 123 7.89 9.70 8.33
C PHE A 123 6.74 10.72 8.36
N LEU A 124 6.24 11.06 9.55
CA LEU A 124 5.14 11.98 9.74
C LEU A 124 5.53 13.44 9.45
N GLU A 125 6.77 13.83 9.73
CA GLU A 125 7.33 15.14 9.38
C GLU A 125 7.45 15.30 7.86
N GLY A 126 8.04 14.33 7.17
CA GLY A 126 8.11 14.33 5.71
C GLY A 126 6.73 14.38 5.06
N ALA A 127 5.77 13.62 5.59
CA ALA A 127 4.38 13.66 5.12
C ALA A 127 3.71 15.04 5.33
N LYS A 128 4.06 15.76 6.41
CA LYS A 128 3.53 17.09 6.71
C LYS A 128 4.08 18.13 5.73
N GLU A 129 5.38 18.11 5.48
CA GLU A 129 6.04 19.01 4.52
C GLU A 129 5.48 18.80 3.12
N TRP A 130 5.39 17.54 2.70
CA TRP A 130 4.88 17.20 1.38
C TRP A 130 3.41 17.56 1.20
N LYS A 131 2.58 17.36 2.23
CA LYS A 131 1.19 17.81 2.23
C LYS A 131 1.09 19.33 2.04
N ASN A 132 1.90 20.10 2.77
CA ASN A 132 1.89 21.57 2.66
C ASN A 132 2.29 22.03 1.26
N TYR A 133 3.22 21.33 0.60
CA TYR A 133 3.59 21.61 -0.78
C TYR A 133 2.42 21.30 -1.74
N LEU A 134 1.89 20.08 -1.71
CA LEU A 134 0.86 19.62 -2.65
C LEU A 134 -0.48 20.37 -2.54
N TYR A 135 -0.84 20.84 -1.35
CA TYR A 135 -2.10 21.58 -1.14
C TYR A 135 -2.09 22.99 -1.72
N ASN A 136 -0.90 23.50 -2.05
CA ASN A 136 -0.73 24.87 -2.51
C ASN A 136 -0.36 24.95 -3.99
N ILE A 137 -0.35 23.85 -4.75
CA ILE A 137 0.02 23.87 -6.16
C ILE A 137 -0.98 23.12 -7.05
N CYS A 138 -1.10 23.55 -8.31
CA CYS A 138 -1.76 22.79 -9.35
C CYS A 138 -0.94 21.53 -9.67
N ASN A 139 -1.57 20.35 -9.60
CA ASN A 139 -0.90 19.06 -9.84
C ASN A 139 -0.47 18.85 -11.32
N ILE A 140 -0.77 19.78 -12.22
CA ILE A 140 -0.36 19.70 -13.64
C ILE A 140 0.62 20.81 -14.01
N CYS A 141 0.28 22.08 -13.80
CA CYS A 141 1.15 23.17 -14.22
C CYS A 141 2.03 23.75 -13.09
N GLY A 142 1.87 23.30 -11.85
CA GLY A 142 2.63 23.79 -10.70
C GLY A 142 2.24 25.17 -10.19
N GLU A 143 1.24 25.82 -10.78
CA GLU A 143 0.75 27.14 -10.36
C GLU A 143 0.37 27.13 -8.88
N GLN A 144 0.86 28.11 -8.13
CA GLN A 144 0.68 28.16 -6.68
C GLN A 144 -0.60 28.94 -6.29
N GLU A 145 -1.29 28.50 -5.24
CA GLU A 145 -2.38 29.26 -4.61
C GLU A 145 -1.90 30.67 -4.24
N SER A 146 -2.64 31.69 -4.65
CA SER A 146 -2.35 33.10 -4.42
C SER A 146 -3.61 33.95 -4.56
N ASP A 147 -3.53 35.26 -4.30
CA ASP A 147 -4.66 36.19 -4.50
C ASP A 147 -5.17 36.22 -5.96
N LEU A 148 -4.35 35.79 -6.92
CA LEU A 148 -4.68 35.73 -8.34
C LEU A 148 -5.11 34.33 -8.82
N VAL A 149 -4.78 33.28 -8.06
CA VAL A 149 -5.00 31.88 -8.44
C VAL A 149 -5.66 31.14 -7.30
N THR A 150 -6.92 30.75 -7.51
CA THR A 150 -7.65 29.88 -6.59
C THR A 150 -7.67 28.44 -7.13
N LEU A 151 -7.04 27.53 -6.39
CA LEU A 151 -7.05 26.12 -6.70
C LEU A 151 -8.39 25.47 -6.35
N LYS A 152 -8.82 24.56 -7.21
CA LYS A 152 -10.03 23.76 -7.08
C LYS A 152 -9.66 22.32 -6.78
N THR A 153 -10.37 21.70 -5.86
CA THR A 153 -10.16 20.28 -5.54
C THR A 153 -10.95 19.37 -6.47
N CYS A 154 -10.40 18.19 -6.75
CA CYS A 154 -11.14 17.14 -7.44
C CYS A 154 -12.43 16.80 -6.67
N ASN A 155 -13.58 16.87 -7.35
CA ASN A 155 -14.87 16.57 -6.71
C ASN A 155 -15.04 15.12 -6.25
N GLY A 156 -14.27 14.19 -6.82
CA GLY A 156 -14.34 12.77 -6.48
C GLY A 156 -13.60 12.42 -5.19
N CYS A 157 -12.31 12.76 -5.10
CA CYS A 157 -11.46 12.37 -3.97
C CYS A 157 -11.18 13.50 -2.98
N LYS A 158 -11.31 14.77 -3.39
CA LYS A 158 -10.98 15.97 -2.58
C LYS A 158 -9.52 16.05 -2.11
N LEU A 159 -8.60 15.33 -2.77
CA LEU A 159 -7.18 15.25 -2.40
C LEU A 159 -6.23 15.88 -3.43
N THR A 160 -6.69 16.13 -4.66
CA THR A 160 -5.88 16.73 -5.74
C THR A 160 -6.39 18.12 -6.09
N PHE A 161 -5.48 19.04 -6.36
CA PHE A 161 -5.73 20.46 -6.57
C PHE A 161 -5.35 20.91 -7.99
N TYR A 162 -6.15 21.80 -8.58
CA TYR A 162 -5.98 22.29 -9.95
C TYR A 162 -6.34 23.77 -10.05
N CYS A 163 -5.57 24.55 -10.80
CA CYS A 163 -5.92 25.95 -11.08
C CYS A 163 -7.09 26.09 -12.06
N SER A 164 -7.35 25.07 -12.89
CA SER A 164 -8.35 25.14 -13.95
C SER A 164 -8.98 23.78 -14.29
N LYS A 165 -10.10 23.81 -15.03
CA LYS A 165 -10.78 22.59 -15.51
C LYS A 165 -9.94 21.88 -16.57
N GLU A 166 -9.17 22.63 -17.35
CA GLU A 166 -8.26 22.12 -18.37
C GLU A 166 -7.16 21.29 -17.72
N CYS A 167 -6.50 21.82 -16.67
CA CYS A 167 -5.52 21.06 -15.88
C CYS A 167 -6.14 19.80 -15.27
N GLN A 168 -7.35 19.89 -14.72
CA GLN A 168 -8.04 18.69 -14.22
C GLN A 168 -8.30 17.65 -15.32
N THR A 169 -8.70 18.09 -16.52
CA THR A 169 -9.03 17.20 -17.65
C THR A 169 -7.77 16.49 -18.16
N ILE A 170 -6.65 17.21 -18.31
CA ILE A 170 -5.35 16.62 -18.68
C ILE A 170 -4.96 15.55 -17.67
N HIS A 171 -5.01 15.86 -16.36
CA HIS A 171 -4.67 14.87 -15.34
C HIS A 171 -5.61 13.65 -15.33
N TRP A 172 -6.87 13.85 -15.73
CA TRP A 172 -7.89 12.81 -15.73
C TRP A 172 -7.80 11.87 -16.94
N GLU A 173 -7.58 12.42 -18.13
CA GLU A 173 -7.63 11.68 -19.40
C GLU A 173 -6.26 11.16 -19.84
N GLU A 174 -5.23 12.00 -19.69
CA GLU A 174 -3.85 11.68 -20.10
C GLU A 174 -2.99 11.18 -18.93
N GLY A 175 -3.33 11.61 -17.71
CA GLY A 175 -2.67 11.20 -16.48
C GLY A 175 -3.31 9.98 -15.81
N THR A 176 -2.91 9.74 -14.55
CA THR A 176 -3.31 8.54 -13.79
C THR A 176 -4.41 8.82 -12.77
N HIS A 177 -4.87 10.07 -12.68
CA HIS A 177 -5.80 10.49 -11.63
C HIS A 177 -7.14 9.76 -11.70
N LYS A 178 -7.66 9.43 -12.88
CA LYS A 178 -8.92 8.69 -13.00
C LYS A 178 -8.88 7.37 -12.22
N ASN A 179 -7.81 6.61 -12.41
CA ASN A 179 -7.63 5.31 -11.78
C ASN A 179 -7.36 5.46 -10.28
N GLU A 180 -6.49 6.41 -9.92
CA GLU A 180 -6.19 6.79 -8.53
C GLU A 180 -7.45 7.20 -7.76
N CYS A 181 -8.23 8.12 -8.33
CA CYS A 181 -9.48 8.64 -7.77
C CYS A 181 -10.51 7.52 -7.55
N ASN A 182 -10.58 6.53 -8.44
CA ASN A 182 -11.46 5.38 -8.26
C ASN A 182 -11.02 4.47 -7.11
N ARG A 183 -9.71 4.25 -6.93
CA ARG A 183 -9.20 3.55 -5.74
C ARG A 183 -9.48 4.34 -4.46
N LEU A 184 -9.29 5.65 -4.47
CA LEU A 184 -9.59 6.52 -3.32
C LEU A 184 -11.06 6.48 -2.93
N LYS A 185 -11.99 6.48 -3.90
CA LYS A 185 -13.42 6.30 -3.61
C LYS A 185 -13.71 4.98 -2.90
N ILE A 186 -13.01 3.90 -3.26
CA ILE A 186 -13.13 2.60 -2.56
C ILE A 186 -12.62 2.75 -1.12
N LEU A 187 -11.42 3.31 -0.94
CA LEU A 187 -10.81 3.48 0.38
C LEU A 187 -11.63 4.40 1.30
N MET A 188 -12.06 5.57 0.83
CA MET A 188 -12.90 6.50 1.60
C MET A 188 -14.26 5.89 1.97
N LYS A 189 -14.83 5.03 1.12
CA LYS A 189 -16.15 4.43 1.37
C LYS A 189 -16.09 3.15 2.22
N TYR A 190 -15.05 2.34 2.05
CA TYR A 190 -15.00 0.97 2.61
C TYR A 190 -13.83 0.73 3.56
N HIS A 191 -12.77 1.55 3.55
CA HIS A 191 -11.67 1.47 4.50
C HIS A 191 -11.82 2.51 5.61
N GLU A 192 -11.86 3.80 5.27
CA GLU A 192 -11.80 4.91 6.25
C GLU A 192 -12.82 4.80 7.40
N PRO A 193 -14.11 4.49 7.17
CA PRO A 193 -15.09 4.37 8.25
C PRO A 193 -14.88 3.15 9.17
N TYR A 194 -14.11 2.17 8.71
CA TYR A 194 -13.90 0.89 9.40
C TYR A 194 -12.44 0.65 9.81
N ALA A 195 -11.52 1.55 9.46
CA ALA A 195 -10.08 1.34 9.59
C ALA A 195 -9.66 1.01 11.03
N ASN A 196 -10.13 1.79 12.01
CA ASN A 196 -9.81 1.55 13.41
C ASN A 196 -10.40 0.23 13.91
N LYS A 197 -11.66 -0.08 13.55
CA LYS A 197 -12.30 -1.34 13.91
C LYS A 197 -11.54 -2.54 13.33
N ILE A 198 -11.16 -2.48 12.05
CA ILE A 198 -10.36 -3.54 11.40
C ILE A 198 -9.03 -3.69 12.15
N ARG A 199 -8.31 -2.59 12.36
CA ARG A 199 -7.02 -2.58 13.07
C ARG A 199 -7.12 -3.20 14.47
N GLU A 200 -8.10 -2.78 15.27
CA GLU A 200 -8.33 -3.31 16.63
C GLU A 200 -8.59 -4.82 16.64
N GLN A 201 -9.45 -5.30 15.73
CA GLN A 201 -9.73 -6.73 15.59
C GLN A 201 -8.48 -7.52 15.19
N ILE A 202 -7.68 -6.99 14.26
CA ILE A 202 -6.41 -7.60 13.85
C ILE A 202 -5.41 -7.63 15.02
N MET A 203 -5.25 -6.53 15.76
CA MET A 203 -4.34 -6.46 16.91
C MET A 203 -4.76 -7.39 18.05
N ARG A 204 -6.07 -7.60 18.24
CA ARG A 204 -6.61 -8.60 19.17
C ARG A 204 -6.31 -10.05 18.72
N GLY A 205 -5.97 -10.25 17.45
CA GLY A 205 -5.73 -11.55 16.84
C GLY A 205 -6.98 -12.24 16.34
N ASP A 206 -8.04 -11.49 16.03
CA ASP A 206 -9.19 -12.02 15.30
C ASP A 206 -8.72 -12.53 13.92
N ASP A 207 -9.24 -13.68 13.51
CA ASP A 207 -8.95 -14.23 12.18
C ASP A 207 -9.49 -13.27 11.08
N PRO A 208 -8.63 -12.77 10.18
CA PRO A 208 -9.02 -11.83 9.12
C PRO A 208 -10.19 -12.31 8.26
N LYS A 209 -10.39 -13.62 8.11
CA LYS A 209 -11.48 -14.18 7.30
C LYS A 209 -12.87 -13.88 7.87
N PHE A 210 -12.96 -13.67 9.18
CA PHE A 210 -14.23 -13.37 9.87
C PHE A 210 -14.47 -11.86 10.04
N ILE A 211 -13.51 -11.00 9.65
CA ILE A 211 -13.67 -9.55 9.68
C ILE A 211 -14.42 -9.11 8.41
N ILE A 212 -15.75 -9.13 8.45
CA ILE A 212 -16.64 -8.78 7.32
C ILE A 212 -16.26 -7.47 6.59
N PRO A 213 -16.03 -6.32 7.25
CA PRO A 213 -15.66 -5.09 6.54
C PRO A 213 -14.32 -5.23 5.80
N LEU A 214 -13.36 -5.97 6.36
CA LEU A 214 -12.08 -6.25 5.71
C LEU A 214 -12.29 -7.12 4.45
N GLN A 215 -13.05 -8.20 4.55
CA GLN A 215 -13.33 -9.07 3.39
C GLN A 215 -14.02 -8.31 2.24
N LYS A 216 -14.99 -7.45 2.58
CA LYS A 216 -15.64 -6.57 1.60
C LYS A 216 -14.64 -5.61 0.95
N LEU A 217 -13.76 -5.00 1.74
CA LEU A 217 -12.73 -4.10 1.24
C LEU A 217 -11.74 -4.80 0.31
N ARG A 218 -11.27 -6.00 0.68
CA ARG A 218 -10.36 -6.83 -0.13
C ARG A 218 -10.96 -7.14 -1.49
N ASN A 219 -12.23 -7.54 -1.53
CA ASN A 219 -12.97 -7.76 -2.77
C ASN A 219 -13.06 -6.48 -3.62
N LYS A 220 -13.40 -5.34 -3.02
CA LYS A 220 -13.52 -4.05 -3.74
C LYS A 220 -12.19 -3.54 -4.29
N LEU A 221 -11.07 -3.84 -3.65
CA LEU A 221 -9.74 -3.52 -4.13
C LEU A 221 -9.20 -4.53 -5.15
N GLY A 222 -9.90 -5.65 -5.37
CA GLY A 222 -9.46 -6.75 -6.24
C GLY A 222 -8.32 -7.57 -5.66
N LEU A 223 -8.09 -7.51 -4.35
CA LEU A 223 -7.05 -8.29 -3.67
C LEU A 223 -7.38 -9.79 -3.69
N THR A 224 -8.66 -10.16 -3.69
CA THR A 224 -9.12 -11.56 -3.72
C THR A 224 -9.35 -12.11 -5.12
N ARG A 225 -8.76 -11.49 -6.15
CA ARG A 225 -9.01 -11.93 -7.53
C ARG A 225 -8.36 -13.31 -7.78
N PRO A 226 -8.94 -14.19 -8.61
CA PRO A 226 -8.37 -15.52 -8.90
C PRO A 226 -7.00 -15.43 -9.58
N ARG A 227 -6.05 -16.30 -9.19
CA ARG A 227 -4.69 -16.36 -9.75
C ARG A 227 -4.63 -16.37 -11.27
N MET A 228 -5.51 -17.15 -11.89
CA MET A 228 -5.57 -17.29 -13.35
C MET A 228 -5.82 -15.96 -14.07
N GLU A 229 -6.43 -14.96 -13.42
CA GLU A 229 -6.69 -13.64 -14.02
C GLU A 229 -5.45 -12.72 -14.07
N TYR A 230 -4.33 -13.12 -13.46
CA TYR A 230 -3.13 -12.29 -13.39
C TYR A 230 -1.84 -13.10 -13.42
N GLU A 231 -1.92 -14.36 -13.89
CA GLU A 231 -0.77 -15.25 -14.04
C GLU A 231 0.28 -14.68 -14.99
N GLU A 232 -0.17 -14.01 -16.06
CA GLU A 232 0.70 -13.30 -17.01
C GLU A 232 1.57 -12.22 -16.35
N TYR A 233 1.10 -11.61 -15.25
CA TYR A 233 1.81 -10.55 -14.53
C TYR A 233 2.83 -11.07 -13.50
N LEU A 234 2.96 -12.38 -13.33
CA LEU A 234 3.86 -12.96 -12.31
C LEU A 234 5.30 -13.11 -12.80
N ASP A 235 5.50 -13.30 -14.10
CA ASP A 235 6.82 -13.34 -14.70
C ASP A 235 7.12 -11.98 -15.33
N LYS A 236 8.12 -11.28 -14.78
CA LYS A 236 8.60 -10.00 -15.30
C LYS A 236 8.98 -10.06 -16.78
N LYS A 237 9.39 -11.23 -17.29
CA LYS A 237 9.72 -11.40 -18.72
C LYS A 237 8.53 -11.19 -19.65
N ASN A 238 7.31 -11.30 -19.14
CA ASN A 238 6.07 -11.09 -19.88
C ASN A 238 5.62 -9.62 -19.86
N LEU A 239 6.37 -8.72 -19.22
CA LEU A 239 5.95 -7.34 -18.97
C LEU A 239 6.91 -6.35 -19.63
N ASP A 240 6.35 -5.43 -20.43
CA ASP A 240 7.10 -4.31 -21.00
C ASP A 240 7.55 -3.32 -19.90
N ASP A 241 6.62 -2.90 -19.03
CA ASP A 241 6.93 -2.12 -17.83
C ASP A 241 6.10 -2.61 -16.62
N PRO A 242 6.70 -3.37 -15.69
CA PRO A 242 6.01 -3.80 -14.48
C PRO A 242 5.52 -2.67 -13.59
N ARG A 243 6.10 -1.45 -13.68
CA ARG A 243 5.66 -0.29 -12.88
C ARG A 243 4.29 0.22 -13.32
N ALA A 244 3.88 -0.04 -14.57
CA ALA A 244 2.53 0.29 -15.03
C ALA A 244 1.44 -0.41 -14.19
N LEU A 245 1.77 -1.56 -13.59
CA LEU A 245 0.87 -2.34 -12.73
C LEU A 245 0.73 -1.77 -11.31
N LEU A 246 1.54 -0.77 -10.93
CA LEU A 246 1.40 -0.05 -9.66
C LEU A 246 0.19 0.87 -9.66
N PHE A 247 -0.14 1.41 -10.82
CA PHE A 247 -1.34 2.21 -11.02
C PHE A 247 -2.59 1.34 -10.84
N PRO A 248 -3.64 1.85 -10.19
CA PRO A 248 -4.91 1.14 -10.16
C PRO A 248 -5.44 0.90 -11.58
N ARG A 249 -6.26 -0.13 -11.73
CA ARG A 249 -7.10 -0.30 -12.91
C ARG A 249 -8.14 0.82 -12.97
N ASN A 250 -8.80 0.94 -14.11
CA ASN A 250 -9.86 1.94 -14.32
C ASN A 250 -11.00 1.88 -13.28
N ASN A 251 -11.22 0.73 -12.64
CA ASN A 251 -12.23 0.51 -11.59
C ASN A 251 -11.65 0.67 -10.17
N GLY A 252 -10.38 1.06 -10.03
CA GLY A 252 -9.67 1.23 -8.76
C GLY A 252 -9.01 -0.04 -8.19
N THR A 253 -9.17 -1.20 -8.83
CA THR A 253 -8.59 -2.46 -8.33
C THR A 253 -7.10 -2.58 -8.62
N VAL A 254 -6.44 -3.55 -7.99
CA VAL A 254 -5.07 -3.98 -8.35
C VAL A 254 -5.07 -4.85 -9.62
N TYR A 255 -3.91 -4.95 -10.27
CA TYR A 255 -3.66 -5.93 -11.34
C TYR A 255 -3.33 -7.31 -10.77
N VAL A 256 -2.45 -7.37 -9.76
CA VAL A 256 -2.04 -8.61 -9.08
C VAL A 256 -2.79 -8.72 -7.75
N GLY A 257 -3.49 -9.83 -7.51
CA GLY A 257 -4.16 -10.11 -6.24
C GLY A 257 -3.20 -10.52 -5.12
N SER A 258 -3.67 -10.47 -3.87
CA SER A 258 -2.99 -11.09 -2.75
C SER A 258 -3.51 -12.54 -2.61
N TRP A 259 -2.62 -13.52 -2.52
CA TRP A 259 -3.01 -14.94 -2.31
C TRP A 259 -3.36 -15.25 -0.85
N THR A 260 -3.54 -14.21 -0.05
CA THR A 260 -3.70 -14.34 1.40
C THR A 260 -5.07 -14.97 1.68
N GLU A 261 -5.12 -16.00 2.50
CA GLU A 261 -6.33 -16.79 2.82
C GLU A 261 -6.96 -17.55 1.65
N MET A 262 -6.16 -18.22 0.82
CA MET A 262 -6.63 -19.38 0.07
C MET A 262 -6.61 -20.63 0.96
N MET A 263 -7.58 -20.72 1.88
CA MET A 263 -8.26 -21.93 2.40
C MET A 263 -9.24 -21.54 3.51
#